data_AF-A0A518KEH4-F1
#
_entry.id   AF-A0A518KEH4-F1
#
_cell.length_a   1.000
_cell.length_b   1.000
_cell.length_c   1.000
_cell.angle_alpha   90.00
_cell.angle_beta   90.00
_cell.angle_gamma   90.00
#
_symmetry.space_group_name_H-M   'P 1'
#
loop_
_entity.id
_entity.type
_entity.pdbx_description
1 polymer ?
#
loop_
_entity_poly.entity_id
_entity_poly.type
_entity_poly.pdbx_seq_one_letter_code
_entity_poly.pdbx_strand_id
1 'polypeptide(L)'
;MARKLLILGLALLAIFAVVTVVFVPRLAVQAHQRAVIQELSLWEAEYGRASTASEAIRTAEMIKYVQTYYQPREGYRGSEASENVLQSQRQETIDAMVAALRSFTGEDFGENADEWFVYLGSNQTSD
;
A
#
# COMPACT_ATOMS: atom_id res chain seq x y z
N MET A 1 -3.75 -51.34 21.10
CA MET A 1 -2.72 -50.31 20.80
C MET A 1 -2.89 -49.69 19.42
N ALA A 2 -3.00 -50.47 18.33
CA ALA A 2 -3.14 -49.98 16.96
C ALA A 2 -4.23 -48.92 16.74
N ARG A 3 -5.45 -49.10 17.29
CA ARG A 3 -6.55 -48.12 17.19
C ARG A 3 -6.21 -46.77 17.83
N LYS A 4 -5.49 -46.76 18.96
CA LYS A 4 -5.08 -45.51 19.64
C LYS A 4 -3.99 -44.79 18.84
N LEU A 5 -3.04 -45.54 18.25
CA LEU A 5 -2.01 -44.99 17.38
C LEU A 5 -2.58 -44.42 16.07
N LEU A 6 -3.57 -45.10 15.49
CA LEU A 6 -4.28 -44.62 14.30
C LEU A 6 -5.04 -43.31 14.57
N ILE A 7 -5.77 -43.23 15.68
CA ILE A 7 -6.47 -42.00 16.09
C ILE A 7 -5.48 -40.85 16.32
N LEU A 8 -4.36 -41.12 16.98
CA LEU A 8 -3.32 -40.12 17.21
C LEU A 8 -2.71 -39.64 15.87
N GLY A 9 -2.41 -40.56 14.95
CA GLY A 9 -1.89 -40.20 13.62
C GLY A 9 -2.86 -39.34 12.81
N LEU A 10 -4.14 -39.67 12.82
CA LEU A 10 -5.18 -38.87 12.15
C LEU A 10 -5.35 -37.49 12.80
N ALA A 11 -5.30 -37.41 14.13
CA ALA A 11 -5.38 -36.13 14.84
C ALA A 11 -4.19 -35.22 14.49
N LEU A 12 -2.97 -35.76 14.44
CA LEU A 12 -1.78 -35.01 14.04
C LEU A 12 -1.85 -34.56 12.58
N LEU A 13 -2.33 -35.41 11.67
CA LEU A 13 -2.53 -35.05 10.26
C LEU A 13 -3.55 -33.90 10.12
N ALA A 14 -4.67 -33.98 10.85
CA ALA A 14 -5.69 -32.93 10.84
C ALA A 14 -5.14 -31.60 11.37
N ILE A 15 -4.38 -31.62 12.47
CA ILE A 15 -3.72 -30.42 13.01
C ILE A 15 -2.74 -29.84 11.98
N PHE A 16 -1.92 -30.67 11.35
CA PHE A 16 -0.97 -30.24 10.32
C PHE A 16 -1.68 -29.60 9.12
N ALA A 17 -2.78 -30.19 8.65
CA ALA A 17 -3.59 -29.64 7.57
C ALA A 17 -4.18 -28.28 7.94
N VAL A 18 -4.70 -28.11 9.16
CA VAL A 18 -5.22 -26.81 9.63
C VAL A 18 -4.12 -25.76 9.71
N VAL A 19 -2.95 -26.10 10.26
CA VAL A 19 -1.81 -25.18 10.35
C VAL A 19 -1.38 -24.71 8.96
N THR A 20 -1.22 -25.63 8.02
CA THR A 20 -0.75 -25.33 6.66
C THR A 20 -1.77 -24.58 5.82
N VAL A 21 -3.06 -24.93 5.87
CA VAL A 21 -4.10 -24.33 5.02
C VAL A 21 -4.62 -23.02 5.60
N VAL A 22 -4.63 -22.85 6.92
CA VAL A 22 -5.27 -21.68 7.56
C VAL A 22 -4.25 -20.70 8.13
N PHE A 23 -3.23 -21.17 8.86
CA PHE A 23 -2.33 -20.28 9.59
C PHE A 23 -1.21 -19.72 8.72
N VAL A 24 -0.57 -20.54 7.89
CA VAL A 24 0.53 -20.10 7.02
C VAL A 24 0.10 -18.96 6.07
N PRO A 25 -1.04 -19.06 5.35
CA PRO A 25 -1.47 -17.96 4.47
C PRO A 25 -1.76 -16.67 5.23
N ARG A 26 -2.35 -16.76 6.43
CA ARG A 26 -2.62 -15.57 7.27
C ARG A 26 -1.34 -14.85 7.68
N LEU A 27 -0.31 -15.61 8.07
CA LEU A 27 0.99 -15.02 8.42
C LEU A 27 1.66 -14.37 7.20
N ALA A 28 1.57 -15.00 6.03
CA ALA A 28 2.09 -14.44 4.79
C ALA A 28 1.39 -13.13 4.41
N VAL A 29 0.06 -13.07 4.48
CA VAL A 29 -0.72 -11.84 4.22
C VAL A 29 -0.34 -10.74 5.21
N GLN A 30 -0.23 -11.04 6.51
CA GLN A 30 0.19 -10.05 7.52
C GLN A 30 1.61 -9.55 7.32
N ALA A 31 2.54 -10.43 6.92
CA ALA A 31 3.90 -10.02 6.60
C ALA A 31 3.93 -9.11 5.37
N HIS A 32 3.17 -9.47 4.34
CA HIS A 32 3.08 -8.68 3.11
C HIS A 32 2.44 -7.31 3.35
N GLN A 33 1.33 -7.22 4.08
CA GLN A 33 0.72 -5.93 4.42
C GLN A 33 1.66 -5.01 5.21
N ARG A 34 2.44 -5.56 6.14
CA ARG A 34 3.46 -4.77 6.85
C ARG A 34 4.54 -4.24 5.90
N ALA A 35 4.97 -5.04 4.93
CA ALA A 35 5.92 -4.60 3.91
C ALA A 35 5.31 -3.48 3.04
N VAL A 36 4.05 -3.61 2.63
CA VAL A 36 3.34 -2.58 1.85
C VAL A 36 3.20 -1.28 2.65
N ILE A 37 2.86 -1.34 3.94
CA ILE A 37 2.79 -0.16 4.82
C ILE A 37 4.16 0.52 4.91
N GLN A 38 5.23 -0.24 5.08
CA GLN A 38 6.59 0.30 5.10
C GLN A 38 6.96 0.96 3.76
N GLU A 39 6.59 0.34 2.65
CA GLU A 39 6.83 0.88 1.31
C GLU A 39 6.08 2.20 1.07
N LEU A 40 4.81 2.28 1.48
CA LEU A 40 4.04 3.53 1.45
C LEU A 40 4.71 4.63 2.30
N SER A 41 5.17 4.30 3.50
CA SER A 41 5.90 5.25 4.36
C SER A 41 7.23 5.72 3.74
N LEU A 42 7.93 4.85 3.00
CA LEU A 42 9.13 5.23 2.26
C LEU A 42 8.78 6.20 1.11
N TRP A 43 7.70 5.93 0.37
CA TRP A 43 7.24 6.85 -0.69
C TRP A 43 6.73 8.18 -0.15
N GLU A 44 6.09 8.19 1.01
CA GLU A 44 5.74 9.42 1.71
C GLU A 44 6.99 10.28 1.97
N ALA A 45 8.07 9.66 2.48
CA ALA A 45 9.31 10.37 2.77
C ALA A 45 10.04 10.86 1.49
N GLU A 46 9.95 10.09 0.40
CA GLU A 46 10.60 10.40 -0.89
C GLU A 46 9.82 11.44 -1.70
N TYR A 47 8.53 11.23 -1.91
CA TYR A 47 7.68 12.02 -2.81
C TYR A 47 6.82 13.05 -2.07
N GLY A 48 6.78 13.02 -0.74
CA GLY A 48 6.21 14.08 0.11
C GLY A 48 7.07 15.34 0.18
N ARG A 49 8.00 15.51 -0.77
CA ARG A 49 8.81 16.71 -0.97
C ARG A 49 8.97 16.95 -2.47
N ALA A 50 8.78 18.18 -2.91
CA ALA A 50 9.02 18.60 -4.29
C ALA A 50 9.69 19.97 -4.27
N SER A 51 10.89 20.05 -4.87
CA SER A 51 11.69 21.28 -4.94
C SER A 51 12.05 21.67 -6.38
N THR A 52 11.81 20.77 -7.34
CA THR A 52 12.03 20.98 -8.77
C THR A 52 10.83 20.52 -9.58
N ALA A 53 10.71 21.00 -10.81
CA ALA A 53 9.62 20.59 -11.71
C ALA A 53 9.63 19.08 -12.01
N SER A 54 10.81 18.46 -12.09
CA SER A 54 10.93 17.01 -12.31
C SER A 54 10.49 16.21 -11.08
N GLU A 55 10.81 16.67 -9.87
CA GLU A 55 10.32 16.07 -8.62
C GLU A 55 8.80 16.21 -8.52
N ALA A 56 8.24 17.38 -8.81
CA ALA A 56 6.79 17.59 -8.79
C ALA A 56 6.04 16.64 -9.75
N ILE A 57 6.57 16.43 -10.97
CA ILE A 57 5.95 15.49 -11.92
C ILE A 57 5.98 14.07 -11.40
N ARG A 58 7.13 13.63 -10.85
CA ARG A 58 7.22 12.30 -10.23
C ARG A 58 6.28 12.14 -9.04
N THR A 59 6.13 13.19 -8.22
CA THR A 59 5.16 13.18 -7.12
C THR A 59 3.73 13.01 -7.66
N ALA A 60 3.36 13.69 -8.74
CA ALA A 60 2.05 13.51 -9.38
C ALA A 60 1.85 12.09 -9.96
N GLU A 61 2.89 11.50 -10.58
CA GLU A 61 2.90 10.10 -11.01
C GLU A 61 2.65 9.15 -9.83
N MET A 62 3.30 9.42 -8.71
CA MET A 62 3.19 8.59 -7.53
C MET A 62 1.84 8.66 -6.84
N ILE A 63 1.14 9.80 -6.86
CA ILE A 63 -0.25 9.88 -6.36
C ILE A 63 -1.14 8.88 -7.10
N LYS A 64 -1.09 8.88 -8.45
CA LYS A 64 -1.88 7.96 -9.28
C LYS A 64 -1.52 6.51 -9.02
N TYR A 65 -0.23 6.23 -8.88
CA TYR A 65 0.24 4.89 -8.56
C TYR A 65 -0.26 4.42 -7.19
N VAL A 66 -0.08 5.23 -6.14
CA VAL A 66 -0.49 4.91 -4.77
C VAL A 66 -2.01 4.73 -4.64
N GLN A 67 -2.84 5.47 -5.38
CA GLN A 67 -4.30 5.28 -5.38
C GLN A 67 -4.72 3.88 -5.85
N THR A 68 -3.94 3.28 -6.77
CA THR A 68 -4.25 1.96 -7.35
C THR A 68 -3.40 0.83 -6.74
N TYR A 69 -2.35 1.17 -5.98
CA TYR A 69 -1.40 0.21 -5.46
C TYR A 69 -2.04 -0.72 -4.42
N TYR A 70 -1.89 -2.04 -4.57
CA TYR A 70 -2.31 -3.00 -3.55
C TYR A 70 -3.75 -2.80 -3.02
N GLN A 71 -4.76 -2.97 -3.89
CA GLN A 71 -6.16 -3.04 -3.46
C GLN A 71 -6.50 -4.46 -2.97
N PRO A 72 -6.89 -4.66 -1.70
CA PRO A 72 -7.11 -6.00 -1.14
C PRO A 72 -8.25 -6.72 -1.87
N ARG A 73 -7.92 -7.81 -2.59
CA ARG A 73 -8.91 -8.66 -3.27
C ARG A 73 -9.52 -9.68 -2.30
N GLU A 74 -10.75 -10.09 -2.59
CA GLU A 74 -11.41 -11.17 -1.86
C GLU A 74 -10.53 -12.44 -1.87
N GLY A 75 -10.31 -13.05 -0.70
CA GLY A 75 -9.39 -14.17 -0.52
C GLY A 75 -7.92 -13.79 -0.21
N TYR A 76 -7.55 -12.51 -0.33
CA TYR A 76 -6.23 -11.98 0.02
C TYR A 76 -6.36 -10.71 0.88
N ARG A 77 -7.21 -10.79 1.91
CA ARG A 77 -7.39 -9.74 2.91
C ARG A 77 -6.79 -10.15 4.24
N GLY A 78 -6.19 -9.18 4.91
CA GLY A 78 -5.77 -9.27 6.30
C GLY A 78 -6.97 -9.18 7.25
N SER A 79 -6.69 -8.92 8.52
CA SER A 79 -7.74 -8.52 9.45
C SER A 79 -8.24 -7.11 9.12
N GLU A 80 -9.47 -6.80 9.51
CA GLU A 80 -10.04 -5.44 9.37
C GLU A 80 -9.11 -4.37 9.95
N ALA A 81 -8.51 -4.63 11.11
CA ALA A 81 -7.53 -3.74 11.71
C ALA A 81 -6.32 -3.47 10.80
N SER A 82 -5.76 -4.51 10.17
CA SER A 82 -4.63 -4.32 9.24
C SER A 82 -5.02 -3.61 7.95
N GLU A 83 -6.24 -3.83 7.44
CA GLU A 83 -6.73 -3.11 6.26
C GLU A 83 -6.94 -1.62 6.56
N ASN A 84 -7.44 -1.30 7.76
CA ASN A 84 -7.60 0.09 8.19
C ASN A 84 -6.25 0.80 8.34
N VAL A 85 -5.24 0.14 8.91
CA VAL A 85 -3.88 0.70 9.01
C VAL A 85 -3.29 0.94 7.62
N LEU A 86 -3.44 -0.03 6.71
CA LEU A 86 -2.99 0.12 5.32
C LEU A 86 -3.68 1.31 4.62
N GLN A 87 -4.99 1.45 4.79
CA GLN A 87 -5.75 2.55 4.19
C GLN A 87 -5.35 3.91 4.81
N SER A 88 -5.12 3.97 6.12
CA SER A 88 -4.63 5.18 6.79
C SER A 88 -3.28 5.62 6.22
N GLN A 89 -2.31 4.69 6.18
CA GLN A 89 -0.98 4.98 5.66
C GLN A 89 -1.04 5.42 4.19
N ARG A 90 -1.88 4.77 3.36
CA ARG A 90 -2.07 5.19 1.97
C ARG A 90 -2.55 6.64 1.88
N GLN A 91 -3.54 6.99 2.69
CA GLN A 91 -4.08 8.35 2.69
C GLN A 91 -3.03 9.35 3.16
N GLU A 92 -2.32 9.06 4.25
CA GLU A 92 -1.22 9.90 4.77
C GLU A 92 -0.14 10.12 3.70
N THR A 93 0.23 9.08 2.96
CA THR A 93 1.17 9.17 1.85
C THR A 93 0.67 10.08 0.72
N ILE A 94 -0.60 9.94 0.31
CA ILE A 94 -1.21 10.80 -0.71
C ILE A 94 -1.27 12.26 -0.22
N ASP A 95 -1.72 12.48 1.01
CA ASP A 95 -1.84 13.82 1.59
C ASP A 95 -0.48 14.54 1.64
N ALA A 96 0.59 13.82 1.99
CA ALA A 96 1.95 14.35 1.97
C ALA A 96 2.41 14.75 0.56
N MET A 97 2.13 13.92 -0.44
CA MET A 97 2.43 14.22 -1.85
C MET A 97 1.66 15.44 -2.34
N VAL A 98 0.36 15.51 -2.04
CA VAL A 98 -0.49 16.67 -2.38
C VAL A 98 0.03 17.94 -1.69
N ALA A 99 0.38 17.86 -0.40
CA ALA A 99 0.96 18.99 0.32
C ALA A 99 2.29 19.47 -0.29
N ALA A 100 3.13 18.54 -0.74
CA ALA A 100 4.37 18.87 -1.44
C ALA A 100 4.12 19.61 -2.75
N LEU A 101 3.17 19.13 -3.56
CA LEU A 101 2.78 19.78 -4.82
C LEU A 101 2.19 21.18 -4.59
N ARG A 102 1.32 21.32 -3.59
CA ARG A 102 0.77 22.62 -3.17
C ARG A 102 1.88 23.59 -2.76
N SER A 103 2.81 23.12 -1.94
CA SER A 103 3.95 23.92 -1.47
C SER A 103 4.86 24.37 -2.62
N PHE A 104 5.11 23.50 -3.59
CA PHE A 104 5.97 23.80 -4.74
C PHE A 104 5.31 24.73 -5.77
N THR A 105 4.02 24.52 -6.06
CA THR A 105 3.33 25.19 -7.17
C THR A 105 2.48 26.38 -6.74
N GLY A 106 2.03 26.42 -5.48
CA GLY A 106 1.01 27.36 -4.98
C GLY A 106 -0.43 27.00 -5.34
N GLU A 107 -0.65 25.96 -6.14
CA GLU A 107 -1.97 25.52 -6.60
C GLU A 107 -2.51 24.36 -5.76
N ASP A 108 -3.80 24.05 -5.90
CA ASP A 108 -4.43 22.92 -5.21
C ASP A 108 -5.43 22.17 -6.11
N PHE A 109 -5.00 21.03 -6.64
CA PHE A 109 -5.85 20.08 -7.37
C PHE A 109 -6.22 18.84 -6.54
N GLY A 110 -5.96 18.87 -5.23
CA GLY A 110 -6.19 17.73 -4.33
C GLY A 110 -5.47 16.47 -4.82
N GLU A 111 -6.17 15.33 -4.76
CA GLU A 111 -5.63 14.03 -5.19
C GLU A 111 -5.77 13.77 -6.71
N ASN A 112 -6.23 14.74 -7.49
CA ASN A 112 -6.42 14.56 -8.93
C ASN A 112 -5.07 14.61 -9.66
N ALA A 113 -4.43 13.45 -9.78
CA ALA A 113 -3.13 13.34 -10.46
C ALA A 113 -3.18 13.84 -11.91
N ASP A 114 -4.28 13.62 -12.64
CA ASP A 114 -4.40 14.03 -14.05
C ASP A 114 -4.42 15.57 -14.19
N GLU A 115 -5.07 16.29 -13.26
CA GLU A 115 -5.02 17.75 -13.21
C GLU A 115 -3.61 18.27 -12.88
N TRP A 116 -2.94 17.64 -11.91
CA TRP A 116 -1.54 17.94 -11.61
C TRP A 116 -0.63 17.78 -12.84
N PHE A 117 -0.81 16.71 -13.62
CA PHE A 117 -0.04 16.50 -14.85
C PHE A 117 -0.28 17.56 -15.90
N VAL A 118 -1.54 17.93 -16.13
CA VAL A 118 -1.89 18.97 -17.11
C VAL A 118 -1.20 20.28 -16.72
N TYR A 119 -1.30 20.68 -15.46
CA TYR A 119 -0.69 21.91 -14.96
C TYR A 119 0.84 21.90 -15.05
N LEU A 120 1.48 20.84 -14.54
CA LEU A 120 2.95 20.73 -14.52
C LEU A 120 3.52 20.60 -15.95
N GLY A 121 2.81 19.92 -16.84
CA GLY A 121 3.17 19.77 -18.24
C GLY A 121 3.05 21.08 -19.04
N SER A 122 2.01 21.88 -18.79
CA SER A 122 1.85 23.18 -19.46
C SER A 122 2.86 24.24 -19.00
N ASN A 123 3.35 24.13 -17.76
CA ASN A 123 4.30 25.09 -17.21
C ASN A 123 5.77 24.77 -17.54
N GLN A 124 6.08 23.58 -18.06
CA GLN A 124 7.43 23.27 -18.56
C GLN A 124 7.80 24.01 -19.86
N THR A 125 6.83 24.47 -20.64
CA THR A 125 7.09 25.15 -21.91
C THR A 125 7.39 26.65 -21.77
N SER A 126 7.42 27.17 -20.54
CA SER A 126 7.48 28.60 -20.24
C SER A 126 8.84 29.09 -19.73
N ASP A 127 9.83 28.19 -19.59
CA ASP A 127 11.23 28.49 -19.26
C ASP A 127 12.13 28.35 -20.51
#